data_AF-A0A369KJ25-F1
#
_entry.id   AF-A0A369KJ25-F1
#
_cell.length_a   1.000
_cell.length_b   1.000
_cell.length_c   1.000
_cell.angle_alpha   90.00
_cell.angle_beta   90.00
_cell.angle_gamma   90.00
#
_symmetry.space_group_name_H-M   'P 1'
#
loop_
_entity.id
_entity.type
_entity.pdbx_description
1 polymer ?
#
loop_
_entity_poly.entity_id
_entity_poly.type
_entity_poly.pdbx_seq_one_letter_code
_entity_poly.pdbx_strand_id
1 'polypeptide(L)'
;MKRRVITAVIGLLVLVPLLGLIPSTWTWNPRLFETLTTTVSMIAVLTLLNHLIGYVTGKAIAFRAGRLIRYMELLISLPLFLPVLLLSFGLYLTWIRLGLADQFIGVLLVLLLPTLPYTIRMYTNAFQALGEQMMEQMVLIEPSRLKRFLFLTGPMMRSAIQSVTLLVTVIALSQYALVTLIGGGVVQMIALEAFPLYSGNSLVAAKEATIWLLVLPFLIYFVQLILLEGWVQVVRRLLDGRYDSARQ
;
A
#
# COMPACT_ATOMS: atom_id res chain seq x y z
N MET A 1 -22.73 5.25 -31.74
CA MET A 1 -21.86 6.43 -31.90
C MET A 1 -21.51 7.11 -30.57
N LYS A 2 -22.50 7.49 -29.74
CA LYS A 2 -22.28 8.20 -28.45
C LYS A 2 -21.29 7.54 -27.48
N ARG A 3 -21.32 6.20 -27.32
CA ARG A 3 -20.42 5.49 -26.40
C ARG A 3 -18.93 5.58 -26.81
N ARG A 4 -18.61 5.44 -28.11
CA ARG A 4 -17.22 5.55 -28.61
C ARG A 4 -16.69 6.98 -28.46
N VAL A 5 -17.53 7.99 -28.71
CA VAL A 5 -17.16 9.40 -28.53
C VAL A 5 -16.90 9.70 -27.05
N ILE A 6 -17.75 9.22 -26.13
CA ILE A 6 -17.55 9.39 -24.69
C ILE A 6 -16.25 8.70 -24.23
N THR A 7 -15.99 7.45 -24.64
CA THR A 7 -14.75 6.75 -24.30
C THR A 7 -13.52 7.46 -24.87
N ALA A 8 -13.59 7.98 -26.11
CA ALA A 8 -12.50 8.74 -26.72
C ALA A 8 -12.24 10.07 -26.00
N VAL A 9 -13.29 10.82 -25.64
CA VAL A 9 -13.16 12.08 -24.91
C VAL A 9 -12.56 11.85 -23.51
N ILE A 10 -13.02 10.82 -22.80
CA ILE A 10 -12.46 10.45 -21.49
C ILE A 10 -10.99 10.03 -21.63
N GLY A 11 -10.68 9.19 -22.62
CA GLY A 11 -9.31 8.76 -22.89
C GLY A 11 -8.38 9.94 -23.20
N LEU A 12 -8.84 10.88 -24.03
CA LEU A 12 -8.09 12.06 -24.40
C LEU A 12 -7.89 13.01 -23.21
N LEU A 13 -8.91 13.19 -22.37
CA LEU A 13 -8.83 14.02 -21.17
C LEU A 13 -7.81 13.51 -20.16
N VAL A 14 -7.63 12.19 -20.05
CA VAL A 14 -6.64 11.57 -19.14
C VAL A 14 -5.25 11.53 -19.78
N LEU A 15 -5.15 11.19 -21.07
CA LEU A 15 -3.87 10.96 -21.74
C LEU A 15 -3.15 12.24 -22.16
N VAL A 16 -3.89 13.28 -22.57
CA VAL A 16 -3.28 14.52 -23.06
C VAL A 16 -2.40 15.22 -22.01
N PRO A 17 -2.83 15.37 -20.75
CA PRO A 17 -1.95 15.93 -19.71
C PRO A 17 -0.65 15.13 -19.51
N LEU A 18 -0.70 13.81 -19.69
CA LEU A 18 0.46 12.94 -19.52
C LEU A 18 1.49 13.10 -20.65
N LEU A 19 1.10 13.55 -21.84
CA LEU A 19 2.05 13.84 -22.93
C LEU A 19 3.05 14.95 -22.53
N GLY A 20 2.61 15.90 -21.71
CA GLY A 20 3.48 16.96 -21.18
C GLY A 20 4.60 16.43 -20.26
N LEU A 21 4.44 15.23 -19.70
CA LEU A 21 5.40 14.58 -18.83
C LEU A 21 6.52 13.84 -19.58
N ILE A 22 6.39 13.69 -20.91
CA ILE A 22 7.43 13.04 -21.71
C ILE A 22 8.67 13.93 -21.68
N PRO A 23 9.82 13.42 -21.18
CA PRO A 23 11.05 14.17 -21.14
C PRO A 23 11.60 14.28 -22.57
N SER A 24 12.12 15.46 -22.92
CA SER A 24 12.75 15.69 -24.23
C SER A 24 14.04 14.88 -24.40
N THR A 25 14.71 14.57 -23.29
CA THR A 25 15.94 13.79 -23.22
C THR A 25 15.86 12.87 -22.01
N TRP A 26 16.25 11.61 -22.18
CA TRP A 26 16.39 10.70 -21.05
C TRP A 26 17.74 10.92 -20.39
N THR A 27 17.73 11.37 -19.13
CA THR A 27 18.92 11.53 -18.30
C THR A 27 18.84 10.56 -17.14
N TRP A 28 19.97 10.02 -16.71
CA TRP A 28 20.04 9.24 -15.48
C TRP A 28 20.55 10.15 -14.38
N ASN A 29 19.66 10.63 -13.50
CA ASN A 29 20.06 11.47 -12.38
C ASN A 29 20.44 10.60 -11.17
N PRO A 30 21.71 10.56 -10.74
CA PRO A 30 22.15 9.72 -9.62
C PRO A 30 21.39 10.01 -8.31
N ARG A 31 21.02 11.27 -8.08
CA ARG A 31 20.27 11.69 -6.90
C ARG A 31 18.86 11.11 -6.89
N LEU A 32 18.19 11.05 -8.05
CA LEU A 32 16.87 10.41 -8.14
C LEU A 32 16.95 8.92 -7.82
N PHE A 33 18.02 8.24 -8.22
CA PHE A 33 18.21 6.82 -7.93
C PHE A 33 18.37 6.51 -6.43
N GLU A 34 19.09 7.35 -5.70
CA GLU A 34 19.19 7.25 -4.24
C GLU A 34 17.80 7.40 -3.59
N THR A 35 17.02 8.39 -4.04
CA THR A 35 15.66 8.58 -3.52
C THR A 35 14.69 7.46 -3.87
N LEU A 36 14.87 6.81 -5.03
CA LEU A 36 14.11 5.62 -5.40
C LEU A 36 14.35 4.47 -4.42
N THR A 37 15.60 4.24 -4.02
CA THR A 37 15.96 3.19 -3.07
C THR A 37 15.29 3.42 -1.72
N THR A 38 15.36 4.65 -1.20
CA THR A 38 14.66 5.05 0.03
C THR A 38 13.15 4.93 -0.09
N THR A 39 12.59 5.33 -1.24
CA THR A 39 11.14 5.25 -1.53
C THR A 39 10.65 3.81 -1.55
N VAL A 40 11.32 2.92 -2.29
CA VAL A 40 10.97 1.51 -2.39
C VAL A 40 11.11 0.83 -1.02
N SER A 41 12.17 1.13 -0.28
CA SER A 41 12.37 0.60 1.08
C SER A 41 11.25 1.05 2.03
N MET A 42 10.88 2.33 2.00
CA MET A 42 9.77 2.86 2.80
C MET A 42 8.45 2.17 2.45
N ILE A 43 8.12 2.06 1.15
CA ILE A 43 6.88 1.42 0.70
C ILE A 43 6.86 -0.06 1.07
N ALA A 44 7.99 -0.77 0.94
CA ALA A 44 8.07 -2.18 1.28
C ALA A 44 7.80 -2.41 2.78
N VAL A 45 8.47 -1.67 3.66
CA VAL A 45 8.28 -1.78 5.12
C VAL A 45 6.88 -1.33 5.52
N LEU A 46 6.40 -0.21 4.99
CA LEU A 46 5.06 0.31 5.26
C LEU A 46 3.96 -0.68 4.83
N THR A 47 4.09 -1.26 3.64
CA THR A 47 3.14 -2.26 3.11
C THR A 47 3.14 -3.51 3.97
N LEU A 48 4.31 -4.01 4.36
CA LEU A 48 4.43 -5.17 5.24
C LEU A 48 3.73 -4.92 6.58
N LEU A 49 3.97 -3.78 7.22
CA LEU A 49 3.31 -3.43 8.48
C LEU A 49 1.78 -3.29 8.32
N ASN A 50 1.32 -2.66 7.24
CA ASN A 50 -0.11 -2.57 6.94
C ASN A 50 -0.74 -3.95 6.75
N HIS A 51 -0.06 -4.88 6.06
CA HIS A 51 -0.53 -6.25 5.92
C HIS A 51 -0.60 -6.98 7.27
N LEU A 52 0.46 -6.91 8.07
CA LEU A 52 0.51 -7.59 9.37
C LEU A 52 -0.57 -7.06 10.32
N ILE A 53 -0.62 -5.74 10.52
CA ILE A 53 -1.57 -5.10 11.43
C ILE A 53 -2.99 -5.21 10.89
N GLY A 54 -3.18 -4.94 9.61
CA GLY A 54 -4.49 -4.99 8.95
C GLY A 54 -5.08 -6.39 8.92
N TYR A 55 -4.29 -7.42 8.61
CA TYR A 55 -4.76 -8.81 8.61
C TYR A 55 -5.20 -9.24 10.02
N VAL A 56 -4.37 -8.98 11.04
CA VAL A 56 -4.69 -9.36 12.43
C VAL A 56 -5.91 -8.61 12.94
N THR A 57 -5.93 -7.29 12.78
CA THR A 57 -7.02 -6.43 13.28
C THR A 57 -8.31 -6.64 12.50
N GLY A 58 -8.21 -6.73 11.17
CA GLY A 58 -9.35 -6.98 10.30
C GLY A 58 -10.03 -8.30 10.62
N LYS A 59 -9.24 -9.37 10.85
CA LYS A 59 -9.75 -10.67 11.30
C LYS A 59 -10.44 -10.59 12.66
N ALA A 60 -9.84 -9.85 13.60
CA ALA A 60 -10.36 -9.74 14.97
C ALA A 60 -11.73 -9.05 15.01
N ILE A 61 -11.98 -8.12 14.08
CA ILE A 61 -13.21 -7.32 14.03
C ILE A 61 -14.29 -7.93 13.12
N ALA A 62 -13.91 -8.65 12.06
CA ALA A 62 -14.79 -9.11 10.97
C ALA A 62 -16.13 -9.72 11.41
N PHE A 63 -16.14 -10.55 12.46
CA PHE A 63 -17.32 -11.29 12.90
C PHE A 63 -17.79 -10.88 14.31
N ARG A 64 -17.27 -9.79 14.86
CA ARG A 64 -17.64 -9.33 16.20
C ARG A 64 -18.63 -8.18 16.14
N ALA A 65 -19.65 -8.23 17.00
CA ALA A 65 -20.60 -7.15 17.20
C ALA A 65 -20.56 -6.64 18.65
N GLY A 66 -20.98 -5.40 18.87
CA GLY A 66 -21.15 -4.83 20.21
C GLY A 66 -20.58 -3.42 20.36
N ARG A 67 -20.75 -2.84 21.56
CA ARG A 67 -20.31 -1.47 21.85
C ARG A 67 -18.79 -1.32 21.76
N LEU A 68 -18.02 -2.28 22.30
CA LEU A 68 -16.55 -2.24 22.29
C LEU A 68 -15.98 -2.21 20.86
N ILE A 69 -16.48 -3.07 19.98
CA ILE A 69 -16.03 -3.11 18.58
C ILE A 69 -16.31 -1.79 17.87
N ARG A 70 -17.51 -1.22 18.05
CA ARG A 70 -17.83 0.11 17.49
C ARG A 70 -16.88 1.20 17.98
N TYR A 71 -16.53 1.20 19.26
CA TYR A 71 -15.53 2.15 19.78
C TYR A 71 -14.14 1.92 19.18
N MET A 72 -13.70 0.66 18.99
CA MET A 72 -12.42 0.37 18.35
C MET A 72 -12.41 0.79 16.88
N GLU A 73 -13.49 0.54 16.14
CA GLU A 73 -13.63 0.99 14.74
C GLU A 73 -13.58 2.52 14.64
N LEU A 74 -14.23 3.23 15.58
CA LEU A 74 -14.15 4.69 15.66
C LEU A 74 -12.73 5.18 15.97
N LEU A 75 -12.02 4.56 16.93
CA LEU A 75 -10.64 4.91 17.28
C LEU A 75 -9.67 4.66 16.12
N ILE A 76 -9.81 3.51 15.44
CA ILE A 76 -9.01 3.16 14.26
C ILE A 76 -9.28 4.17 13.14
N SER A 77 -10.52 4.59 12.96
CA SER A 77 -10.90 5.55 11.91
C SER A 77 -10.62 7.00 12.29
N LEU A 78 -10.22 7.27 13.54
CA LEU A 78 -10.01 8.63 14.06
C LEU A 78 -9.11 9.49 13.17
N PRO A 79 -7.97 8.99 12.65
CA PRO A 79 -7.10 9.77 11.77
C PRO A 79 -7.76 10.20 10.45
N LEU A 80 -8.84 9.54 10.01
CA LEU A 80 -9.53 9.88 8.76
C LEU A 80 -10.48 11.07 8.91
N PHE A 81 -10.94 11.40 10.12
CA PHE A 81 -11.83 12.54 10.35
C PHE A 81 -11.09 13.88 10.38
N LEU A 82 -9.77 13.85 10.49
CA LEU A 82 -8.92 15.02 10.54
C LEU A 82 -8.06 15.09 9.27
N PRO A 83 -7.77 16.28 8.75
CA PRO A 83 -6.73 16.42 7.74
C PRO A 83 -5.40 15.92 8.33
N VAL A 84 -4.87 14.82 7.78
CA VAL A 84 -3.70 14.10 8.34
C VAL A 84 -2.50 15.03 8.52
N LEU A 85 -2.30 15.96 7.58
CA LEU A 85 -1.25 16.98 7.70
C LEU A 85 -1.40 17.87 8.94
N LEU A 86 -2.63 18.29 9.27
CA LEU A 86 -2.92 19.09 10.47
C LEU A 86 -2.68 18.30 11.76
N LEU A 87 -3.09 17.03 11.77
CA LEU A 87 -2.80 16.12 12.87
C LEU A 87 -1.28 16.01 13.09
N SER A 88 -0.50 15.92 12.00
CA SER A 88 0.95 15.82 12.08
C SER A 88 1.66 17.08 12.56
N PHE A 89 1.13 18.29 12.31
CA PHE A 89 1.65 19.50 12.95
C PHE A 89 1.55 19.41 14.48
N GLY A 90 0.42 18.93 15.01
CA GLY A 90 0.25 18.71 16.45
C GLY A 90 1.19 17.61 17.00
N LEU A 91 1.46 16.58 16.22
CA LEU A 91 2.36 15.49 16.60
C LEU A 91 3.85 15.84 16.46
N TYR A 92 4.20 16.85 15.66
CA TYR A 92 5.60 17.13 15.29
C TYR A 92 6.50 17.42 16.51
N LEU A 93 6.02 18.21 17.47
CA LEU A 93 6.77 18.48 18.71
C LEU A 93 7.00 17.20 19.53
N THR A 94 6.03 16.28 19.53
CA THR A 94 6.18 14.98 20.17
C THR A 94 7.22 14.13 19.44
N TRP A 95 7.24 14.17 18.11
CA TRP A 95 8.26 13.49 17.30
C TRP A 95 9.67 13.99 17.59
N ILE A 96 9.85 15.31 17.74
CA ILE A 96 11.13 15.89 18.14
C ILE A 96 11.55 15.38 19.53
N ARG A 97 10.64 15.45 20.52
CA ARG A 97 10.93 15.01 21.90
C ARG A 97 11.27 13.53 22.00
N LEU A 98 10.67 12.69 21.14
CA LEU A 98 10.94 11.25 21.07
C LEU A 98 12.15 10.90 20.19
N GLY A 99 12.81 11.88 19.55
CA GLY A 99 13.90 11.63 18.61
C GLY A 99 13.48 10.94 17.31
N LEU A 100 12.20 11.03 16.96
CA LEU A 100 11.61 10.46 15.74
C LEU A 100 11.56 11.46 14.57
N ALA A 101 11.72 12.75 14.84
CA ALA A 101 11.84 13.76 13.79
C ALA A 101 13.09 13.50 12.93
N ASP A 102 12.97 13.70 11.62
CA ASP A 102 14.02 13.54 10.63
C ASP A 102 14.59 12.11 10.52
N GLN A 103 13.81 11.12 10.99
CA GLN A 103 14.17 9.71 10.96
C GLN A 103 13.24 8.89 10.06
N PHE A 104 13.81 7.84 9.43
CA PHE A 104 13.04 6.87 8.63
C PHE A 104 11.87 6.28 9.42
N ILE A 105 12.12 5.87 10.67
CA ILE A 105 11.09 5.30 11.54
C ILE A 105 9.99 6.31 11.88
N GLY A 106 10.33 7.58 12.05
CA GLY A 106 9.35 8.63 12.32
C GLY A 106 8.41 8.86 11.14
N VAL A 107 8.95 8.90 9.92
CA VAL A 107 8.16 8.99 8.70
C VAL A 107 7.28 7.74 8.52
N LEU A 108 7.84 6.55 8.71
CA LEU A 108 7.10 5.29 8.64
C LEU A 108 5.88 5.28 9.57
N LEU A 109 6.07 5.69 10.82
CA LEU A 109 4.99 5.73 11.83
C LEU A 109 3.89 6.73 11.46
N VAL A 110 4.25 7.90 10.94
CA VAL A 110 3.26 8.90 10.52
C VAL A 110 2.52 8.47 9.25
N LEU A 111 3.19 7.79 8.32
CA LEU A 111 2.54 7.22 7.13
C LEU A 111 1.56 6.09 7.46
N LEU A 112 1.70 5.41 8.61
CA LEU A 112 0.71 4.42 9.06
C LEU A 112 -0.64 5.06 9.43
N LEU A 113 -0.67 6.32 9.87
CA LEU A 113 -1.89 7.01 10.28
C LEU A 113 -2.95 7.05 9.16
N PRO A 114 -2.64 7.48 7.92
CA PRO A 114 -3.60 7.41 6.82
C PRO A 114 -3.82 6.00 6.28
N THR A 115 -2.83 5.10 6.31
CA THR A 115 -2.94 3.81 5.58
C THR A 115 -3.62 2.71 6.38
N LEU A 116 -3.42 2.65 7.70
CA LEU A 116 -3.95 1.59 8.54
C LEU A 116 -5.49 1.52 8.55
N PRO A 117 -6.23 2.64 8.68
CA PRO A 117 -7.69 2.59 8.75
C PRO A 117 -8.30 1.93 7.51
N TYR A 118 -7.80 2.29 6.33
CA TYR A 118 -8.25 1.67 5.08
C TYR A 118 -7.83 0.21 4.98
N THR A 119 -6.59 -0.10 5.33
CA THR A 119 -6.09 -1.48 5.24
C THR A 119 -6.87 -2.42 6.16
N ILE A 120 -7.13 -2.00 7.41
CA ILE A 120 -7.94 -2.76 8.36
C ILE A 120 -9.33 -3.00 7.77
N ARG A 121 -9.98 -1.97 7.24
CA ARG A 121 -11.30 -2.09 6.61
C ARG A 121 -11.31 -3.06 5.43
N MET A 122 -10.30 -3.03 4.58
CA MET A 122 -10.18 -3.93 3.44
C MET A 122 -10.04 -5.39 3.88
N TYR A 123 -9.21 -5.66 4.88
CA TYR A 123 -9.10 -7.02 5.44
C TYR A 123 -10.38 -7.45 6.17
N THR A 124 -11.02 -6.58 6.96
CA THR A 124 -12.33 -6.84 7.57
C THR A 124 -13.35 -7.30 6.53
N ASN A 125 -13.49 -6.55 5.44
CA ASN A 125 -14.41 -6.87 4.35
C ASN A 125 -14.02 -8.19 3.67
N ALA A 126 -12.73 -8.45 3.47
CA ALA A 126 -12.25 -9.68 2.86
C ALA A 126 -12.52 -10.91 3.74
N PHE A 127 -12.37 -10.80 5.07
CA PHE A 127 -12.76 -11.87 5.98
C PHE A 127 -14.27 -12.08 6.01
N GLN A 128 -15.06 -11.00 6.04
CA GLN A 128 -16.52 -11.10 5.96
C GLN A 128 -16.97 -11.79 4.67
N ALA A 129 -16.30 -11.51 3.54
CA ALA A 129 -16.56 -12.18 2.27
C ALA A 129 -16.18 -13.67 2.27
N LEU A 130 -15.14 -14.08 3.00
CA LEU A 130 -14.81 -15.49 3.20
C LEU A 130 -15.87 -16.21 4.06
N GLY A 131 -16.43 -15.51 5.04
CA GLY A 131 -17.42 -16.05 5.97
C GLY A 131 -16.81 -16.76 7.19
N GLU A 132 -17.54 -16.72 8.31
CA GLU A 132 -17.07 -17.28 9.59
C GLU A 132 -16.94 -18.80 9.54
N GLN A 133 -17.92 -19.48 8.94
CA GLN A 133 -17.94 -20.95 8.81
C GLN A 133 -16.72 -21.48 8.02
N MET A 134 -16.32 -20.78 6.95
CA MET A 134 -15.13 -21.12 6.18
C MET A 134 -13.87 -21.00 7.05
N MET A 135 -13.78 -19.94 7.85
CA MET A 135 -12.67 -19.73 8.77
C MET A 135 -12.59 -20.83 9.85
N GLU A 136 -13.73 -21.26 10.39
CA GLU A 136 -13.81 -22.38 11.34
C GLU A 136 -13.32 -23.69 10.71
N GLN A 137 -13.76 -24.00 9.49
CA GLN A 137 -13.30 -25.18 8.75
C GLN A 137 -11.77 -25.15 8.52
N MET A 138 -11.20 -24.01 8.14
CA MET A 138 -9.76 -23.86 7.99
C MET A 138 -9.00 -24.09 9.31
N VAL A 139 -9.61 -23.77 10.46
CA VAL A 139 -9.03 -24.02 11.78
C VAL A 139 -8.95 -25.51 12.07
N LEU A 140 -10.02 -26.23 11.73
CA LEU A 140 -10.11 -27.68 11.91
C LEU A 140 -9.13 -28.43 11.00
N ILE A 141 -8.99 -28.01 9.74
CA ILE A 141 -8.12 -28.66 8.75
C ILE A 141 -6.63 -28.40 9.05
N GLU A 142 -6.26 -27.16 9.40
CA GLU A 142 -4.87 -26.79 9.62
C GLU A 142 -4.72 -25.98 10.92
N PRO A 143 -4.28 -26.61 12.03
CA PRO A 143 -4.14 -25.93 13.32
C PRO A 143 -3.01 -24.89 13.34
N SER A 144 -1.96 -25.04 12.51
CA SER A 144 -0.86 -24.08 12.46
C SER A 144 -1.30 -22.78 11.79
N ARG A 145 -1.20 -21.66 12.53
CA ARG A 145 -1.58 -20.33 12.04
C ARG A 145 -0.83 -19.94 10.77
N LEU A 146 0.47 -20.24 10.70
CA LEU A 146 1.31 -19.90 9.56
C LEU A 146 0.96 -20.76 8.35
N LYS A 147 0.81 -22.08 8.51
CA LYS A 147 0.40 -22.96 7.40
C LYS A 147 -1.00 -22.60 6.91
N ARG A 148 -1.94 -22.31 7.81
CA ARG A 148 -3.29 -21.86 7.45
C ARG A 148 -3.26 -20.60 6.60
N PHE A 149 -2.39 -19.64 6.94
CA PHE A 149 -2.18 -18.46 6.09
C PHE A 149 -1.58 -18.84 4.73
N LEU A 150 -0.49 -19.62 4.74
CA LEU A 150 0.25 -19.95 3.53
C LEU A 150 -0.53 -20.80 2.51
N PHE A 151 -1.39 -21.70 2.99
CA PHE A 151 -2.10 -22.67 2.14
C PHE A 151 -3.60 -22.37 1.98
N LEU A 152 -4.24 -21.65 2.91
CA LEU A 152 -5.69 -21.46 2.91
C LEU A 152 -6.07 -19.99 2.80
N THR A 153 -5.98 -19.22 3.90
CA THR A 153 -6.52 -17.84 3.92
C THR A 153 -5.78 -16.91 2.98
N GLY A 154 -4.45 -16.99 2.91
CA GLY A 154 -3.62 -16.14 2.07
C GLY A 154 -3.95 -16.26 0.57
N PRO A 155 -3.88 -17.46 -0.04
CA PRO A 155 -4.25 -17.68 -1.43
C PRO A 155 -5.69 -17.26 -1.77
N MET A 156 -6.63 -17.45 -0.84
CA MET A 156 -8.02 -17.03 -1.02
C MET A 156 -8.21 -15.51 -0.91
N MET A 157 -7.33 -14.82 -0.17
CA MET A 157 -7.35 -13.36 0.01
C MET A 157 -6.40 -12.62 -0.95
N ARG A 158 -5.90 -13.27 -2.00
CA ARG A 158 -4.92 -12.68 -2.94
C ARG A 158 -5.35 -11.32 -3.50
N SER A 159 -6.64 -11.15 -3.82
CA SER A 159 -7.16 -9.88 -4.36
C SER A 159 -7.16 -8.78 -3.31
N ALA A 160 -7.46 -9.10 -2.05
CA ALA A 160 -7.40 -8.16 -0.94
C ALA A 160 -5.95 -7.75 -0.65
N ILE A 161 -5.02 -8.71 -0.59
CA ILE A 161 -3.57 -8.47 -0.44
C ILE A 161 -3.07 -7.51 -1.54
N GLN A 162 -3.42 -7.79 -2.79
CA GLN A 162 -3.04 -6.95 -3.92
C GLN A 162 -3.63 -5.54 -3.83
N SER A 163 -4.90 -5.44 -3.47
CA SER A 163 -5.59 -4.14 -3.36
C SER A 163 -5.00 -3.29 -2.23
N VAL A 164 -4.66 -3.90 -1.09
CA VAL A 164 -4.00 -3.21 0.03
C VAL A 164 -2.64 -2.68 -0.37
N THR A 165 -1.80 -3.49 -1.03
CA THR A 165 -0.47 -3.04 -1.46
C THR A 165 -0.54 -1.88 -2.43
N LEU A 166 -1.46 -1.94 -3.40
CA LEU A 166 -1.67 -0.83 -4.32
C LEU A 166 -2.08 0.45 -3.57
N LEU A 167 -3.06 0.33 -2.66
CA LEU A 167 -3.54 1.47 -1.87
C LEU A 167 -2.42 2.09 -1.04
N VAL A 168 -1.68 1.29 -0.27
CA VAL A 168 -0.58 1.76 0.58
C VAL A 168 0.50 2.44 -0.25
N THR A 169 0.85 1.85 -1.39
CA THR A 169 1.85 2.41 -2.34
C THR A 169 1.42 3.77 -2.86
N VAL A 170 0.17 3.90 -3.34
CA VAL A 170 -0.36 5.15 -3.87
C VAL A 170 -0.43 6.23 -2.79
N ILE A 171 -0.91 5.89 -1.60
CA ILE A 171 -0.96 6.84 -0.48
C ILE A 171 0.44 7.32 -0.14
N ALA A 172 1.41 6.41 0.04
CA ALA A 172 2.78 6.75 0.41
C ALA A 172 3.46 7.68 -0.61
N LEU A 173 3.31 7.41 -1.91
CA LEU A 173 3.87 8.25 -2.97
C LEU A 173 3.19 9.62 -3.08
N SER A 174 1.94 9.73 -2.62
CA SER A 174 1.18 10.98 -2.62
C SER A 174 1.53 11.90 -1.45
N GLN A 175 2.30 11.43 -0.46
CA GLN A 175 2.63 12.20 0.74
C GLN A 175 3.89 13.05 0.58
N TYR A 176 3.79 14.21 -0.08
CA TYR A 176 4.87 15.20 -0.05
C TYR A 176 4.92 15.93 1.30
N ALA A 177 3.90 16.74 1.61
CA ALA A 177 3.92 17.65 2.76
C ALA A 177 4.13 16.92 4.10
N LEU A 178 3.52 15.75 4.25
CA LEU A 178 3.61 14.94 5.47
C LEU A 178 5.04 14.42 5.69
N VAL A 179 5.68 13.90 4.64
CA VAL A 179 7.04 13.37 4.70
C VAL A 179 8.05 14.51 4.84
N THR A 180 7.82 15.66 4.19
CA THR A 180 8.65 16.86 4.37
C THR A 180 8.60 17.37 5.81
N LEU A 181 7.41 17.45 6.41
CA LEU A 181 7.24 17.93 7.78
C LEU A 181 7.97 17.04 8.79
N ILE A 182 7.80 15.72 8.69
CA ILE A 182 8.31 14.78 9.68
C ILE A 182 9.76 14.36 9.40
N GLY A 183 10.12 14.22 8.13
CA GLY A 183 11.41 13.71 7.69
C GLY A 183 12.46 14.79 7.42
N GLY A 184 12.09 16.07 7.47
CA GLY A 184 13.00 17.22 7.41
C GLY A 184 13.91 17.30 6.18
N GLY A 185 13.59 16.57 5.11
CA GLY A 185 14.46 16.40 3.95
C GLY A 185 15.61 15.39 4.11
N VAL A 186 15.77 14.79 5.30
CA VAL A 186 16.70 13.68 5.56
C VAL A 186 16.16 12.38 4.95
N VAL A 187 14.87 12.12 5.11
CA VAL A 187 14.20 10.97 4.47
C VAL A 187 13.82 11.34 3.04
N GLN A 188 14.78 11.18 2.13
CA GLN A 188 14.65 11.57 0.74
C GLN A 188 13.83 10.56 -0.07
N MET A 189 12.50 10.71 -0.04
CA MET A 189 11.60 10.03 -0.96
C MET A 189 11.50 10.79 -2.29
N ILE A 190 11.18 10.10 -3.37
CA ILE A 190 11.11 10.70 -4.70
C ILE A 190 10.09 11.85 -4.80
N ALA A 191 9.01 11.79 -4.01
CA ALA A 191 8.04 12.88 -3.91
C ALA A 191 8.69 14.19 -3.41
N LEU A 192 9.69 14.11 -2.52
CA LEU A 192 10.41 15.26 -1.98
C LEU A 192 11.37 15.89 -2.98
N GLU A 193 11.85 15.13 -3.97
CA GLU A 193 12.67 15.65 -5.07
C GLU A 193 11.80 16.20 -6.20
N ALA A 194 10.71 15.53 -6.55
CA ALA A 194 9.85 15.90 -7.68
C ALA A 194 9.34 17.35 -7.56
N PHE A 195 8.83 17.75 -6.40
CA PHE A 195 8.20 19.05 -6.22
C PHE A 195 9.19 20.24 -6.33
N PRO A 196 10.33 20.27 -5.61
CA PRO A 196 11.34 21.32 -5.79
C PRO A 196 11.93 21.37 -7.21
N LEU A 197 11.98 20.25 -7.94
CA LEU A 197 12.50 20.23 -9.31
C LEU A 197 11.64 21.06 -10.28
N TYR A 198 10.32 21.10 -10.07
CA TYR A 198 9.41 21.96 -10.84
C TYR A 198 9.53 23.44 -10.48
N SER A 199 10.04 23.78 -9.29
CA SER A 199 10.16 25.16 -8.79
C SER A 199 11.42 25.90 -9.26
N GLY A 200 12.17 25.36 -10.22
CA GLY A 200 13.28 26.08 -10.89
C GLY A 200 14.62 25.34 -10.99
N ASN A 201 14.73 24.12 -10.46
CA ASN A 201 16.01 23.39 -10.51
C ASN A 201 16.25 22.70 -11.87
N SER A 202 15.30 21.86 -12.34
CA SER A 202 15.44 21.17 -13.63
C SER A 202 14.10 20.55 -14.07
N LEU A 203 13.53 21.07 -15.16
CA LEU A 203 12.30 20.52 -15.73
C LEU A 203 12.47 19.09 -16.25
N VAL A 204 13.65 18.75 -16.79
CA VAL A 204 13.95 17.39 -17.28
C VAL A 204 13.93 16.39 -16.13
N ALA A 205 14.62 16.70 -15.02
CA ALA A 205 14.64 15.83 -13.84
C ALA A 205 13.27 15.77 -13.14
N ALA A 206 12.50 16.87 -13.15
CA ALA A 206 11.14 16.89 -12.62
C ALA A 206 10.22 15.90 -13.35
N LYS A 207 10.31 15.88 -14.69
CA LYS A 207 9.59 14.92 -15.55
C LYS A 207 10.04 13.48 -15.29
N GLU A 208 11.35 13.24 -15.18
CA GLU A 208 11.91 11.93 -14.82
C GLU A 208 11.35 11.43 -13.48
N ALA A 209 11.37 12.25 -12.43
CA ALA A 209 10.81 11.91 -11.13
C ALA A 209 9.29 11.63 -11.20
N THR A 210 8.57 12.38 -12.03
CA THR A 210 7.12 12.18 -12.24
C THR A 210 6.82 10.85 -12.94
N ILE A 211 7.63 10.45 -13.91
CA ILE A 211 7.52 9.13 -14.56
C ILE A 211 7.71 8.03 -13.53
N TRP A 212 8.70 8.13 -12.65
CA TRP A 212 8.89 7.15 -11.59
C TRP A 212 7.71 7.10 -10.60
N LEU A 213 7.17 8.26 -10.19
CA LEU A 213 5.95 8.33 -9.36
C LEU A 213 4.76 7.62 -10.02
N LEU A 214 4.64 7.71 -11.36
CA LEU A 214 3.61 7.02 -12.13
C LEU A 214 3.89 5.52 -12.24
N VAL A 215 5.12 5.14 -12.58
CA VAL A 215 5.53 3.77 -12.93
C VAL A 215 5.62 2.86 -11.69
N LEU A 216 6.09 3.38 -10.55
CA LEU A 216 6.32 2.57 -9.33
C LEU A 216 5.06 1.83 -8.84
N PRO A 217 3.87 2.44 -8.70
CA PRO A 217 2.65 1.71 -8.36
C PRO A 217 2.35 0.53 -9.30
N PHE A 218 2.50 0.72 -10.61
CA PHE A 218 2.23 -0.33 -11.59
C PHE A 218 3.27 -1.45 -11.51
N LEU A 219 4.56 -1.10 -11.36
CA LEU A 219 5.62 -2.09 -11.20
C LEU A 219 5.40 -2.93 -9.94
N ILE A 220 5.13 -2.29 -8.80
CA ILE A 220 4.87 -3.00 -7.53
C ILE A 220 3.63 -3.89 -7.67
N TYR A 221 2.55 -3.38 -8.26
CA TYR A 221 1.33 -4.15 -8.50
C TYR A 221 1.58 -5.37 -9.39
N PHE A 222 2.33 -5.20 -10.49
CA PHE A 222 2.60 -6.27 -11.45
C PHE A 222 3.54 -7.34 -10.88
N VAL A 223 4.61 -6.92 -10.21
CA VAL A 223 5.51 -7.84 -9.50
C VAL A 223 4.74 -8.64 -8.45
N GLN A 224 3.91 -7.96 -7.64
CA GLN A 224 3.08 -8.64 -6.66
C GLN A 224 2.06 -9.59 -7.31
N LEU A 225 1.44 -9.21 -8.43
CA LEU A 225 0.52 -10.06 -9.17
C LEU A 225 1.19 -11.39 -9.54
N ILE A 226 2.37 -11.33 -10.17
CA ILE A 226 3.15 -12.51 -10.55
C ILE A 226 3.47 -13.37 -9.33
N LEU A 227 3.93 -12.75 -8.23
CA LEU A 227 4.27 -13.46 -7.00
C LEU A 227 3.05 -14.16 -6.38
N LEU A 228 1.90 -13.48 -6.33
CA LEU A 228 0.66 -14.03 -5.78
C LEU A 228 0.08 -15.15 -6.66
N GLU A 229 0.11 -14.98 -7.99
CA GLU A 229 -0.32 -16.03 -8.91
C GLU A 229 0.59 -17.26 -8.82
N GLY A 230 1.90 -17.06 -8.81
CA GLY A 230 2.87 -18.13 -8.60
C GLY A 230 2.65 -18.85 -7.27
N TRP A 231 2.45 -18.10 -6.19
CA TRP A 231 2.13 -18.66 -4.87
C TRP A 231 0.86 -19.50 -4.88
N VAL A 232 -0.23 -19.00 -5.47
CA VAL A 232 -1.49 -19.75 -5.59
C VAL A 232 -1.31 -21.02 -6.42
N GLN A 233 -0.57 -20.95 -7.53
CA GLN A 233 -0.29 -22.11 -8.37
C GLN A 233 0.52 -23.17 -7.62
N VAL A 234 1.55 -22.77 -6.87
CA VAL A 234 2.35 -23.67 -6.04
C VAL A 234 1.48 -24.35 -4.97
N VAL A 235 0.65 -23.57 -4.27
CA VAL A 235 -0.28 -24.11 -3.26
C VAL A 235 -1.24 -25.12 -3.89
N ARG A 236 -1.83 -24.79 -5.04
CA ARG A 236 -2.74 -25.71 -5.75
C ARG A 236 -2.06 -27.03 -6.09
N ARG A 237 -0.85 -26.98 -6.67
CA ARG A 237 -0.06 -28.19 -6.99
C ARG A 237 0.24 -29.05 -5.76
N LEU A 238 0.58 -28.42 -4.64
CA LEU A 238 0.87 -29.12 -3.40
C LEU A 238 -0.36 -29.77 -2.75
N LEU A 239 -1.55 -29.20 -2.96
CA LEU A 239 -2.81 -29.75 -2.47
C LEU A 239 -3.33 -30.86 -3.39
N ASP A 240 -3.29 -30.67 -4.70
CA ASP A 240 -3.73 -31.68 -5.69
C ASP A 240 -2.90 -32.97 -5.59
N GLY A 241 -1.58 -32.84 -5.38
CA GLY A 241 -0.69 -33.99 -5.18
C GLY A 241 -0.93 -34.80 -3.90
N ARG A 242 -1.77 -34.32 -2.97
CA ARG A 242 -2.15 -35.05 -1.74
C ARG A 242 -3.42 -35.90 -1.89
N TYR A 243 -4.25 -35.65 -2.90
CA TYR A 243 -5.54 -36.32 -3.09
C TYR A 243 -5.55 -37.37 -4.22
N ASP A 244 -4.40 -37.60 -4.87
CA ASP A 244 -4.25 -38.62 -5.90
C ASP A 244 -4.20 -40.03 -5.26
N SER A 245 -5.37 -40.50 -4.84
CA SER A 245 -5.65 -41.84 -4.30
C SER A 245 -5.42 -42.98 -5.30
N ALA A 246 -5.01 -42.66 -6.53
CA ALA A 246 -4.60 -43.63 -7.55
C ALA A 246 -3.11 -44.05 -7.44
N ARG A 247 -2.35 -43.53 -6.46
CA ARG A 247 -0.92 -43.85 -6.24
C ARG A 247 -0.61 -44.45 -4.85
N GLN A 248 -1.62 -44.86 -4.09
CA GLN A 248 -1.46 -45.65 -2.86
C GLN A 248 -2.09 -47.02 -3.06
#